data_AF-A0A7U9KQT2-F1
#
_entry.id   AF-A0A7U9KQT2-F1
#
_cell.length_a   1.000
_cell.length_b   1.000
_cell.length_c   1.000
_cell.angle_alpha   90.00
_cell.angle_beta   90.00
_cell.angle_gamma   90.00
#
_symmetry.space_group_name_H-M   'P 1'
#
loop_
_entity.id
_entity.type
_entity.pdbx_description
1 polymer ?
#
loop_
_entity_poly.entity_id
_entity_poly.type
_entity_poly.pdbx_seq_one_letter_code
_entity_poly.pdbx_strand_id
1 'polypeptide(L)'
;MTSPAAGSRYHLLTLTGHPPTAAGRLVRAVRSGATTPTVLVDVTAAGDLDVEALGALARLSMLLRSTGGGVVLVGAGPVARQLTARTGTAWLLPAHRDVEAAVAALPASGRPWTATELAPGRSSALPRPAEGN
;
A
#
# COMPACT_ATOMS: atom_id res chain seq x y z
N MET A 1 -18.30 28.37 1.78
CA MET A 1 -17.77 27.13 2.36
C MET A 1 -16.94 26.43 1.30
N THR A 2 -15.63 26.67 1.29
CA THR A 2 -14.73 26.16 0.25
C THR A 2 -14.39 24.71 0.58
N SER A 3 -14.95 23.78 -0.19
CA SER A 3 -14.53 22.37 -0.15
C SER A 3 -13.02 22.32 -0.45
N PRO A 4 -12.19 21.65 0.36
CA PRO A 4 -10.77 21.50 0.02
C PRO A 4 -10.70 20.65 -1.25
N ALA A 5 -10.48 21.31 -2.39
CA ALA A 5 -10.20 20.68 -3.67
C ALA A 5 -9.08 19.66 -3.44
N ALA A 6 -9.44 18.39 -3.39
CA ALA A 6 -8.56 17.34 -2.92
C ALA A 6 -7.42 17.20 -3.93
N GLY A 7 -6.21 17.60 -3.52
CA GLY A 7 -4.99 17.24 -4.25
C GLY A 7 -4.89 15.71 -4.41
N SER A 8 -4.01 15.27 -5.30
CA SER A 8 -3.77 13.85 -5.51
C SER A 8 -3.11 13.26 -4.28
N ARG A 9 -3.78 12.27 -3.68
CA ARG A 9 -3.37 11.70 -2.40
C ARG A 9 -3.06 10.22 -2.56
N TYR A 10 -2.01 9.77 -1.88
CA TYR A 10 -1.67 8.36 -1.78
C TYR A 10 -1.53 7.95 -0.32
N HIS A 11 -1.82 6.69 -0.03
CA HIS A 11 -1.54 6.09 1.26
C HIS A 11 -0.18 5.41 1.25
N LEU A 12 0.73 5.80 2.14
CA LEU A 12 2.01 5.12 2.31
C LEU A 12 1.91 4.13 3.47
N LEU A 13 2.19 2.85 3.22
CA LEU A 13 2.10 1.78 4.20
C LEU A 13 3.39 0.97 4.20
N THR A 14 4.00 0.78 5.37
CA THR A 14 5.17 -0.08 5.50
C THR A 14 4.74 -1.50 5.80
N LEU A 15 5.22 -2.44 5.00
CA LEU A 15 4.99 -3.86 5.18
C LEU A 15 6.05 -4.38 6.15
N THR A 16 5.65 -4.57 7.41
CA THR A 16 6.53 -5.02 8.49
C THR A 16 6.12 -6.43 8.95
N GLY A 17 7.12 -7.28 9.21
CA GLY A 17 6.90 -8.66 9.65
C GLY A 17 6.75 -9.67 8.52
N HIS A 18 6.14 -10.82 8.81
CA HIS A 18 6.00 -11.92 7.84
C HIS A 18 5.12 -11.48 6.65
N PRO A 19 5.63 -11.48 5.41
CA PRO A 19 4.97 -10.86 4.26
C PRO A 19 3.52 -11.28 3.95
N PRO A 20 3.10 -12.56 3.97
CA PRO A 20 1.72 -12.95 3.65
C PRO A 20 0.73 -12.45 4.71
N THR A 21 1.10 -12.54 5.99
CA THR A 21 0.29 -12.00 7.10
C THR A 21 0.20 -10.47 7.03
N ALA A 22 1.32 -9.80 6.75
CA ALA A 22 1.37 -8.35 6.63
C ALA A 22 0.56 -7.85 5.42
N ALA A 23 0.66 -8.50 4.26
CA ALA A 23 -0.14 -8.21 3.08
C ALA A 23 -1.63 -8.41 3.36
N GLY A 24 -2.03 -9.48 4.05
CA GLY A 24 -3.42 -9.71 4.44
C GLY A 24 -3.99 -8.60 5.35
N ARG A 25 -3.19 -8.14 6.33
CA ARG A 25 -3.56 -7.00 7.20
C ARG A 25 -3.70 -5.72 6.40
N LEU A 26 -2.76 -5.46 5.48
CA LEU A 26 -2.78 -4.28 4.62
C LEU A 26 -4.03 -4.25 3.73
N VAL A 27 -4.35 -5.37 3.08
CA VAL A 27 -5.56 -5.53 2.26
C VAL A 27 -6.83 -5.23 3.07
N ARG A 28 -6.89 -5.69 4.33
CA ARG A 28 -8.03 -5.43 5.21
C ARG A 28 -8.11 -3.96 5.58
N ALA A 29 -6.98 -3.36 5.96
CA ALA A 29 -6.90 -1.95 6.33
C ALA A 29 -7.36 -1.05 5.18
N VAL A 30 -6.84 -1.29 3.97
CA VAL A 30 -7.20 -0.55 2.75
C VAL A 30 -8.70 -0.69 2.46
N ARG A 31 -9.25 -1.90 2.54
CA ARG A 31 -10.71 -2.10 2.35
C ARG A 31 -11.57 -1.39 3.39
N SER A 32 -11.08 -1.24 4.62
CA SER A 32 -11.85 -0.64 5.72
C SER A 32 -11.71 0.87 5.85
N GLY A 33 -10.65 1.47 5.32
CA GLY A 33 -10.27 2.84 5.67
C GLY A 33 -9.46 3.60 4.63
N ALA A 34 -9.22 3.04 3.44
CA ALA A 34 -8.61 3.81 2.38
C ALA A 34 -9.58 4.90 1.90
N THR A 35 -9.11 6.13 1.97
CA THR A 35 -9.84 7.32 1.49
C THR A 35 -9.39 7.71 0.08
N THR A 36 -8.37 7.03 -0.45
CA THR A 36 -7.81 7.25 -1.76
C THR A 36 -7.54 5.92 -2.45
N PRO A 37 -7.64 5.86 -3.79
CA PRO A 37 -7.49 4.61 -4.52
C PRO A 37 -6.01 4.24 -4.77
N THR A 38 -5.04 5.10 -4.46
CA THR A 38 -3.61 4.85 -4.70
C THR A 38 -2.88 4.55 -3.39
N VAL A 39 -2.19 3.41 -3.34
CA VAL A 39 -1.45 2.94 -2.16
C VAL A 39 -0.01 2.63 -2.54
N LEU A 40 0.94 3.26 -1.85
CA LEU A 40 2.36 2.93 -1.90
C LEU A 40 2.67 2.00 -0.73
N VAL A 41 3.29 0.86 -1.02
CA VAL A 41 3.64 -0.17 -0.05
C VAL A 41 5.16 -0.27 0.04
N ASP A 42 5.72 0.19 1.14
CA ASP A 42 7.14 0.07 1.42
C ASP A 42 7.46 -1.35 1.92
N VAL A 43 8.22 -2.09 1.11
CA VAL A 43 8.67 -3.45 1.39
C VAL A 43 10.13 -3.52 1.83
N THR A 44 10.79 -2.38 2.09
CA THR A 44 12.20 -2.34 2.55
C THR A 44 12.40 -3.14 3.84
N ALA A 45 11.43 -3.04 4.76
CA ALA A 45 11.44 -3.72 6.04
C ALA A 45 10.70 -5.08 6.03
N ALA A 46 10.11 -5.44 4.89
CA ALA A 46 9.61 -6.79 4.68
C ALA A 46 10.81 -7.70 4.40
N GLY A 47 10.80 -8.92 4.92
CA GLY A 47 11.79 -9.93 4.53
C GLY A 47 11.65 -10.32 3.05
N ASP A 48 12.08 -11.53 2.69
CA ASP A 48 11.86 -12.06 1.33
C ASP A 48 10.36 -12.06 0.99
N LEU A 49 9.96 -11.14 0.11
CA LEU A 49 8.62 -11.06 -0.44
C LEU A 49 8.34 -12.37 -1.17
N ASP A 50 7.26 -13.05 -0.80
CA ASP A 50 6.90 -14.34 -1.36
C ASP A 50 5.73 -14.24 -2.36
N VAL A 51 5.44 -15.35 -3.04
CA VAL A 51 4.39 -15.40 -4.07
C VAL A 51 2.99 -15.17 -3.49
N GLU A 52 2.71 -15.60 -2.25
CA GLU A 52 1.40 -15.38 -1.63
C GLU A 52 1.19 -13.91 -1.27
N ALA A 53 2.18 -13.26 -0.64
CA ALA A 53 2.13 -11.83 -0.37
C ALA A 53 1.97 -11.03 -1.67
N LEU A 54 2.72 -11.40 -2.70
CA LEU A 54 2.63 -10.75 -4.01
C LEU A 54 1.25 -10.94 -4.65
N GLY A 55 0.68 -12.14 -4.58
CA GLY A 55 -0.68 -12.42 -5.06
C GLY A 55 -1.74 -11.61 -4.33
N ALA A 56 -1.62 -11.47 -3.00
CA ALA A 56 -2.51 -10.65 -2.20
C ALA A 56 -2.44 -9.16 -2.59
N LEU A 57 -1.23 -8.63 -2.79
CA LEU A 57 -1.01 -7.25 -3.24
C LEU A 57 -1.50 -7.02 -4.68
N ALA A 58 -1.29 -7.98 -5.57
CA ALA A 58 -1.74 -7.90 -6.97
C ALA A 58 -3.28 -7.84 -7.03
N ARG A 59 -3.96 -8.69 -6.25
CA ARG A 59 -5.41 -8.68 -6.13
C ARG A 59 -5.93 -7.35 -5.56
N LEU A 60 -5.21 -6.77 -4.60
CA LEU A 60 -5.52 -5.43 -4.09
C LEU A 60 -5.35 -4.35 -5.16
N SER A 61 -4.27 -4.41 -5.95
CA SER A 61 -4.04 -3.49 -7.05
C SER A 61 -5.16 -3.55 -8.09
N MET A 62 -5.62 -4.76 -8.44
CA MET A 62 -6.77 -4.95 -9.33
C MET A 62 -8.05 -4.33 -8.76
N LEU A 63 -8.30 -4.51 -7.46
CA LEU A 63 -9.45 -3.91 -6.78
C LEU A 63 -9.39 -2.37 -6.86
N LEU A 64 -8.24 -1.78 -6.54
CA LEU A 64 -8.04 -0.34 -6.55
C LEU A 64 -8.05 0.27 -7.97
N ARG A 65 -7.61 -0.50 -8.97
CA ARG A 65 -7.65 -0.09 -10.38
C ARG A 65 -9.08 0.11 -10.88
N SER A 66 -10.05 -0.65 -10.36
CA SER A 66 -11.48 -0.41 -10.67
C SER A 66 -11.96 0.99 -10.25
N THR A 67 -11.28 1.61 -9.27
CA THR A 67 -11.56 2.95 -8.76
C THR A 67 -10.58 4.02 -9.27
N GLY A 68 -9.75 3.69 -10.26
CA GLY A 68 -8.79 4.62 -10.87
C GLY A 68 -7.45 4.77 -10.11
N GLY A 69 -7.12 3.85 -9.21
CA GLY A 69 -5.83 3.81 -8.51
C GLY A 69 -5.10 2.48 -8.64
N GLY A 70 -4.32 2.11 -7.63
CA GLY A 70 -3.49 0.91 -7.68
C GLY A 70 -2.52 0.79 -6.51
N VAL A 71 -1.77 -0.31 -6.50
CA VAL A 71 -0.70 -0.55 -5.53
C VAL A 71 0.66 -0.39 -6.21
N VAL A 72 1.56 0.35 -5.57
CA VAL A 72 2.95 0.54 -6.01
C VAL A 72 3.88 0.03 -4.91
N LEU A 73 4.85 -0.81 -5.25
CA LEU A 73 5.86 -1.31 -4.32
C LEU A 73 7.02 -0.33 -4.25
N VAL A 74 7.44 0.00 -3.03
CA VAL A 74 8.54 0.90 -2.72
C VAL A 74 9.59 0.14 -1.90
N GLY A 75 10.86 0.46 -2.05
CA GLY A 75 11.90 -0.32 -1.36
C GLY A 75 12.12 -1.70 -1.97
N ALA A 76 11.58 -1.94 -3.17
CA ALA A 76 11.65 -3.24 -3.81
C ALA A 76 13.07 -3.48 -4.32
N GLY A 77 13.82 -4.29 -3.56
CA GLY A 77 15.15 -4.77 -3.92
C GLY A 77 15.15 -5.70 -5.16
N PRO A 78 16.33 -6.17 -5.58
CA PRO A 78 16.49 -7.01 -6.78
C PRO A 78 15.60 -8.27 -6.76
N VAL A 79 15.44 -8.89 -5.59
CA VAL A 79 14.64 -10.10 -5.40
C VAL A 79 13.15 -9.85 -5.67
N ALA A 80 12.57 -8.81 -5.07
CA ALA A 80 11.17 -8.44 -5.29
C ALA A 80 10.88 -8.03 -6.75
N ARG A 81 11.83 -7.33 -7.40
CA ARG A 81 11.76 -7.01 -8.84
C ARG A 81 11.83 -8.25 -9.72
N GLN A 82 12.70 -9.19 -9.38
CA GLN A 82 12.81 -10.43 -10.12
C GLN A 82 11.56 -11.30 -9.92
N LEU A 83 10.98 -11.32 -8.72
CA LEU A 83 9.76 -12.06 -8.43
C LEU A 83 8.56 -11.48 -9.18
N THR A 84 8.39 -10.14 -9.18
CA THR A 84 7.33 -9.48 -9.96
C THR A 84 7.47 -9.73 -11.46
N ALA A 85 8.70 -9.75 -11.98
CA ALA A 85 8.97 -10.11 -13.38
C ALA A 85 8.62 -11.57 -13.67
N ARG A 86 9.07 -12.51 -12.83
CA ARG A 86 8.83 -13.96 -13.00
C ARG A 86 7.36 -14.35 -12.88
N THR A 87 6.60 -13.65 -12.05
CA THR A 87 5.17 -13.91 -11.83
C THR A 87 4.27 -13.13 -12.80
N GLY A 88 4.85 -12.28 -13.66
CA GLY A 88 4.08 -11.44 -14.58
C GLY A 88 3.25 -10.36 -13.87
N THR A 89 3.55 -10.04 -12.61
CA THR A 89 2.82 -9.04 -11.83
C THR A 89 3.46 -7.65 -11.89
N ALA A 90 4.61 -7.49 -12.57
CA ALA A 90 5.32 -6.22 -12.69
C ALA A 90 4.47 -5.05 -13.24
N TRP A 91 3.48 -5.33 -14.11
CA TRP A 91 2.56 -4.32 -14.64
C TRP A 91 1.41 -3.96 -13.68
N LEU A 92 1.09 -4.85 -12.74
CA LEU A 92 0.10 -4.66 -11.68
C LEU A 92 0.70 -4.02 -10.43
N LEU A 93 1.96 -4.33 -10.16
CA LEU A 93 2.70 -3.92 -8.98
C LEU A 93 4.03 -3.30 -9.44
N PRO A 94 4.01 -2.03 -9.89
CA PRO A 94 5.22 -1.32 -10.24
C PRO A 94 6.16 -1.29 -9.03
N ALA A 95 7.40 -1.69 -9.22
CA ALA A 95 8.39 -1.85 -8.15
C ALA A 95 9.49 -0.80 -8.27
N HIS A 96 9.52 0.12 -7.31
CA HIS A 96 10.47 1.23 -7.25
C HIS A 96 11.43 1.05 -6.07
N ARG A 97 12.62 1.64 -6.20
CA ARG A 97 13.65 1.58 -5.15
C ARG A 97 13.32 2.47 -3.94
N ASP A 98 12.70 3.63 -4.19
CA ASP A 98 12.45 4.65 -3.17
C ASP A 98 11.05 5.27 -3.36
N VAL A 99 10.52 5.89 -2.30
CA VAL A 99 9.19 6.55 -2.31
C VAL A 99 9.17 7.65 -3.37
N GLU A 100 10.24 8.46 -3.44
CA GLU A 100 10.39 9.54 -4.43
C GLU A 100 10.24 9.03 -5.87
N ALA A 101 10.88 7.91 -6.19
CA ALA A 101 10.82 7.31 -7.52
C ALA A 101 9.42 6.74 -7.83
N ALA A 102 8.73 6.21 -6.82
CA ALA A 102 7.35 5.75 -6.97
C ALA A 102 6.39 6.92 -7.21
N VAL A 103 6.52 8.00 -6.43
CA VAL A 103 5.69 9.20 -6.55
C VAL A 103 5.91 9.88 -7.90
N ALA A 104 7.17 9.97 -8.37
CA ALA A 104 7.50 10.52 -9.68
C ALA A 104 6.93 9.71 -10.86
N ALA A 105 6.70 8.40 -10.67
CA ALA A 105 6.13 7.52 -11.68
C ALA A 105 4.58 7.49 -11.67
N LEU A 106 3.94 8.09 -10.67
CA LEU A 106 2.49 8.22 -10.63
C LEU A 106 2.01 9.12 -11.77
N PRO A 107 0.79 8.89 -12.31
CA PRO A 107 0.26 9.69 -13.39
C PRO A 107 0.23 11.18 -13.01
N ALA A 108 0.57 12.02 -13.98
CA ALA A 108 0.54 13.47 -13.83
C ALA A 108 -0.88 13.90 -13.47
N SER A 109 -1.02 14.46 -12.28
CA SER A 109 -2.32 14.80 -11.71
C SER A 109 -2.53 16.31 -11.57
N GLY A 110 -1.68 17.09 -12.25
CA GLY A 110 -1.69 18.56 -12.25
C GLY A 110 -1.32 19.20 -10.91
N ARG A 111 -1.12 18.40 -9.85
CA ARG A 111 -0.75 18.82 -8.49
C ARG A 111 0.26 17.85 -7.88
N PRO A 112 1.10 18.29 -6.93
CA PRO A 112 2.00 17.39 -6.22
C PRO A 112 1.21 16.35 -5.44
N TRP A 113 1.68 15.11 -5.50
CA TRP A 113 1.11 13.99 -4.74
C TRP A 113 1.41 14.18 -3.25
N THR A 114 0.40 14.04 -2.40
CA THR A 114 0.54 14.20 -0.95
C THR A 114 0.27 12.87 -0.24
N ALA A 115 1.12 12.52 0.74
CA ALA A 115 0.86 11.38 1.59
C ALA A 115 -0.37 11.63 2.46
N THR A 116 -1.19 10.61 2.67
CA THR A 116 -2.33 10.62 3.59
C THR A 116 -2.25 9.36 4.44
N GLU A 117 -2.41 9.50 5.74
CA GLU A 117 -2.50 8.35 6.63
C GLU A 117 -3.76 7.55 6.32
N LEU A 118 -3.68 6.22 6.41
CA LEU A 118 -4.91 5.44 6.47
C LEU A 118 -5.65 5.89 7.73
N ALA A 119 -6.91 6.29 7.59
CA ALA A 119 -7.75 6.46 8.77
C ALA A 119 -7.65 5.13 9.53
N PRO A 120 -7.32 5.12 10.85
CA PRO A 120 -7.30 3.89 11.62
C PRO A 120 -8.73 3.35 11.55
N GLY A 121 -8.95 2.40 10.65
CA GLY A 121 -10.27 1.94 10.29
C GLY A 121 -10.84 1.28 11.51
N ARG A 122 -11.60 2.05 12.31
CA ARG A 122 -12.21 1.71 13.59
C ARG A 122 -11.70 0.37 14.13
N SER A 123 -10.40 0.32 14.43
CA SER A 123 -9.87 -0.80 15.19
C SER A 123 -10.48 -0.55 16.54
N SER A 124 -11.51 -1.30 16.88
CA SER A 124 -12.02 -1.36 18.24
C SER A 124 -10.81 -1.68 19.09
N ALA A 125 -10.22 -0.64 19.67
CA ALA A 125 -9.35 -0.79 20.82
C ALA A 125 -10.21 -1.56 21.80
N LEU A 126 -9.92 -2.85 21.94
CA LEU A 126 -10.42 -3.61 23.06
C LEU A 126 -9.96 -2.81 24.29
N PRO A 127 -10.86 -2.37 25.19
CA PRO A 127 -10.41 -1.73 26.42
C PRO A 127 -9.46 -2.71 27.11
N ARG A 128 -8.25 -2.24 27.46
CA ARG A 128 -7.36 -2.98 28.35
C ARG A 128 -8.21 -3.42 29.56
N PRO A 129 -8.22 -4.70 29.94
CA PRO A 129 -8.78 -5.07 31.22
C PRO A 129 -7.98 -4.29 32.26
N ALA A 130 -8.70 -3.56 33.12
CA ALA A 130 -8.09 -2.92 34.27
C ALA A 130 -7.47 -4.02 35.12
N GLU A 131 -6.13 -4.07 35.15
CA GLU A 131 -5.40 -4.86 36.12
C GLU A 131 -5.62 -4.19 37.48
N GLY A 132 -6.60 -4.70 38.20
CA GLY A 132 -6.85 -4.41 39.60
C GLY A 132 -7.08 -5.73 40.32
N ASN A 133 -6.04 -6.24 40.97
CA ASN A 133 -6.02 -6.67 42.37
C ASN A 133 -4.65 -7.23 42.72
#